data_AF-A0AAE3YTP1-F1
#
_entry.id   AF-A0AAE3YTP1-F1
#
_cell.length_a   1.000
_cell.length_b   1.000
_cell.length_c   1.000
_cell.angle_alpha   90.00
_cell.angle_beta   90.00
_cell.angle_gamma   90.00
#
_symmetry.space_group_name_H-M   'P 1'
#
loop_
_entity.id
_entity.type
_entity.pdbx_description
1 polymer ?
#
loop_
_entity_poly.entity_id
_entity_poly.type
_entity_poly.pdbx_seq_one_letter_code
_entity_poly.pdbx_strand_id
1 'polypeptide(L)'
;MTSTVPPVDRHGLRARVDKALAGFLAHQRTRMHDIDDALRDVTEALEAFVLRGGKRLRPAFGYWGYRGAGGLDSDAVVTGLAALELVQASALIHDDLIDRSDTRRGEPSVHRRFAARHRAAGWNGDPDDFGASAAILLGDLCLAWSDEMLHGAGLDPEVLTRARGAFDEMRTEVMAGQYLDVLAQSDGDTSAERAAKIAIYKSAKYTVERPLLLGAALAGAPAPVLAAYSGYGLPLGEAFQLRDDVLGVFGDPAQTGKPAGDDLREGKRTFLIVAALAEAGAADRATLLAALGDPALDAAGVDRLRAIITGTGALVRTEERITMLTGTALAALSAVPLEPEAHQALADLAEAATRRTI
;
A
#
# COMPACT_ATOMS: atom_id res chain seq x y z
N MET A 1 -5.17 13.93 28.21
CA MET A 1 -5.41 13.43 26.83
C MET A 1 -5.92 12.01 26.97
N THR A 2 -7.22 11.80 26.86
CA THR A 2 -7.79 10.44 26.82
C THR A 2 -7.24 9.75 25.59
N SER A 3 -6.46 8.68 25.78
CA SER A 3 -5.97 7.83 24.70
C SER A 3 -7.19 7.29 23.95
N THR A 4 -7.55 7.92 22.83
CA THR A 4 -8.62 7.45 21.96
C THR A 4 -8.15 6.16 21.29
N VAL A 5 -9.00 5.13 21.31
CA VAL A 5 -8.71 3.86 20.63
C VAL A 5 -8.53 4.14 19.14
N PRO A 6 -7.40 3.74 18.51
CA PRO A 6 -7.17 3.96 17.09
C PRO A 6 -8.33 3.42 16.24
N PRO A 7 -8.73 4.06 15.13
CA PRO A 7 -9.85 3.60 14.30
C PRO A 7 -9.74 2.16 13.82
N VAL A 8 -8.50 1.68 13.62
CA VAL A 8 -8.18 0.30 13.26
C VAL A 8 -8.44 -0.71 14.39
N ASP A 9 -8.53 -0.27 15.64
CA ASP A 9 -8.71 -1.11 16.84
C ASP A 9 -10.11 -0.98 17.46
N ARG A 10 -10.87 0.05 17.08
CA ARG A 10 -12.29 0.20 17.45
C ARG A 10 -13.11 -1.01 16.96
N HIS A 11 -14.13 -1.41 17.71
CA HIS A 11 -14.93 -2.64 17.46
C HIS A 11 -14.10 -3.91 17.28
N GLY A 12 -12.87 -3.94 17.80
CA GLY A 12 -11.93 -5.05 17.61
C GLY A 12 -11.56 -5.28 16.14
N LEU A 13 -11.66 -4.26 15.28
CA LEU A 13 -11.57 -4.40 13.84
C LEU A 13 -10.28 -5.10 13.39
N ARG A 14 -9.10 -4.66 13.87
CA ARG A 14 -7.81 -5.30 13.55
C ARG A 14 -7.82 -6.78 13.91
N ALA A 15 -8.26 -7.12 15.11
CA ALA A 15 -8.31 -8.51 15.57
C ALA A 15 -9.28 -9.37 14.73
N ARG A 16 -10.40 -8.79 14.28
CA ARG A 16 -11.37 -9.47 13.40
C ARG A 16 -10.82 -9.67 11.98
N VAL A 17 -10.11 -8.68 11.44
CA VAL A 17 -9.38 -8.79 10.17
C VAL A 17 -8.32 -9.89 10.27
N ASP A 18 -7.48 -9.86 11.31
CA ASP A 18 -6.42 -10.86 11.51
C ASP A 18 -7.02 -12.28 11.70
N LYS A 19 -8.13 -12.40 12.43
CA LYS A 19 -8.87 -13.67 12.58
C LYS A 19 -9.41 -14.18 11.25
N ALA A 20 -10.00 -13.31 10.42
CA ALA A 20 -10.52 -13.67 9.11
C ALA A 20 -9.40 -14.15 8.17
N LEU A 21 -8.27 -13.43 8.14
CA LEU A 21 -7.09 -13.83 7.36
C LEU A 21 -6.50 -15.15 7.84
N ALA A 22 -6.34 -15.33 9.16
CA ALA A 22 -5.80 -16.57 9.71
C ALA A 22 -6.70 -17.77 9.42
N GLY A 23 -8.03 -17.61 9.54
CA GLY A 23 -8.99 -18.65 9.20
C GLY A 23 -8.94 -19.02 7.72
N PHE A 24 -8.93 -18.02 6.83
CA PHE A 24 -8.84 -18.23 5.38
C PHE A 24 -7.53 -18.93 4.99
N LEU A 25 -6.38 -18.44 5.48
CA LEU A 25 -5.07 -19.03 5.16
C LEU A 25 -4.92 -20.44 5.73
N ALA A 26 -5.53 -20.75 6.88
CA ALA A 26 -5.54 -22.12 7.40
C ALA A 26 -6.31 -23.10 6.51
N HIS A 27 -7.41 -22.63 5.91
CA HIS A 27 -8.14 -23.41 4.92
C HIS A 27 -7.30 -23.63 3.65
N GLN A 28 -6.67 -22.57 3.12
CA GLN A 28 -5.79 -22.69 1.95
C GLN A 28 -4.59 -23.59 2.21
N ARG A 29 -3.99 -23.51 3.40
CA ARG A 29 -2.91 -24.40 3.81
C ARG A 29 -3.32 -25.87 3.70
N THR A 30 -4.48 -26.22 4.25
CA THR A 30 -5.00 -27.60 4.16
C THR A 30 -5.13 -28.04 2.70
N ARG A 31 -5.76 -27.22 1.86
CA ARG A 31 -5.93 -27.50 0.42
C ARG A 31 -4.61 -27.64 -0.33
N MET A 32 -3.62 -26.82 -0.01
CA MET A 32 -2.30 -26.87 -0.65
C MET A 32 -1.53 -28.12 -0.22
N HIS A 33 -1.62 -28.53 1.05
CA HIS A 33 -1.02 -29.79 1.51
C HIS A 33 -1.67 -31.03 0.93
N ASP A 34 -2.99 -30.98 0.66
CA ASP A 34 -3.69 -32.06 -0.04
C ASP A 34 -3.22 -32.22 -1.49
N ILE A 35 -2.67 -31.16 -2.11
CA ILE A 35 -2.07 -31.20 -3.45
C ILE A 35 -0.67 -31.82 -3.38
N ASP A 36 0.22 -31.25 -2.55
CA ASP A 36 1.59 -31.76 -2.37
C ASP A 36 2.24 -31.20 -1.09
N ASP A 37 3.00 -32.03 -0.37
CA ASP A 37 3.75 -31.62 0.82
C ASP A 37 4.82 -30.54 0.52
N ALA A 38 5.33 -30.49 -0.71
CA ALA A 38 6.28 -29.47 -1.16
C ALA A 38 5.70 -28.04 -1.12
N LEU A 39 4.37 -27.90 -1.08
CA LEU A 39 3.70 -26.59 -0.98
C LEU A 39 3.68 -26.02 0.45
N ARG A 40 4.24 -26.75 1.43
CA ARG A 40 4.38 -26.26 2.81
C ARG A 40 5.04 -24.89 2.88
N ASP A 41 6.18 -24.72 2.22
CA ASP A 41 6.93 -23.47 2.28
C ASP A 41 6.17 -22.29 1.66
N VAL A 42 5.33 -22.56 0.65
CA VAL A 42 4.45 -21.55 0.04
C VAL A 42 3.47 -21.05 1.08
N THR A 43 2.76 -21.96 1.75
CA THR A 43 1.76 -21.61 2.75
C THR A 43 2.38 -20.92 3.97
N GLU A 44 3.52 -21.40 4.46
CA GLU A 44 4.25 -20.79 5.57
C GLU A 44 4.79 -19.39 5.22
N ALA A 45 5.26 -19.19 3.99
CA ALA A 45 5.71 -17.89 3.52
C ALA A 45 4.55 -16.90 3.41
N LEU A 46 3.40 -17.31 2.87
CA LEU A 46 2.23 -16.45 2.74
C LEU A 46 1.59 -16.13 4.11
N GLU A 47 1.47 -17.12 5.00
CA GLU A 47 1.00 -16.89 6.37
C GLU A 47 1.92 -15.93 7.12
N ALA A 48 3.22 -16.15 7.03
CA ALA A 48 4.20 -15.24 7.57
C ALA A 48 4.04 -13.82 7.01
N PHE A 49 3.90 -13.67 5.70
CA PHE A 49 3.84 -12.36 5.04
C PHE A 49 2.56 -11.59 5.39
N VAL A 50 1.41 -12.28 5.39
CA VAL A 50 0.09 -11.68 5.58
C VAL A 50 -0.21 -11.44 7.07
N LEU A 51 0.10 -12.41 7.94
CA LEU A 51 -0.24 -12.36 9.36
C LEU A 51 0.79 -11.61 10.20
N ARG A 52 2.05 -11.48 9.75
CA ARG A 52 3.03 -10.64 10.45
C ARG A 52 2.78 -9.16 10.17
N GLY A 53 1.94 -8.60 11.03
CA GLY A 53 1.76 -7.17 11.15
C GLY A 53 1.16 -6.51 9.91
N GLY A 54 1.20 -5.19 9.92
CA GLY A 54 0.48 -4.34 8.98
C GLY A 54 -0.50 -3.46 9.73
N LYS A 55 -0.59 -2.20 9.30
CA LYS A 55 -1.47 -1.21 9.95
C LYS A 55 -2.96 -1.48 9.65
N ARG A 56 -3.27 -2.44 8.78
CA ARG A 56 -4.61 -2.80 8.29
C ARG A 56 -5.43 -1.59 7.82
N LEU A 57 -4.75 -0.62 7.21
CA LEU A 57 -5.35 0.66 6.81
C LEU A 57 -6.41 0.48 5.72
N ARG A 58 -6.15 -0.39 4.73
CA ARG A 58 -7.08 -0.63 3.62
C ARG A 58 -8.40 -1.22 4.12
N PRO A 59 -8.41 -2.34 4.89
CA PRO A 59 -9.63 -2.81 5.55
C PRO A 59 -10.29 -1.76 6.44
N ALA A 60 -9.52 -0.92 7.14
CA ALA A 60 -10.10 0.13 7.99
C ALA A 60 -10.81 1.22 7.19
N PHE A 61 -10.23 1.71 6.09
CA PHE A 61 -10.93 2.65 5.20
C PHE A 61 -12.19 2.02 4.63
N GLY A 62 -12.14 0.76 4.20
CA GLY A 62 -13.35 0.08 3.73
C GLY A 62 -14.40 -0.14 4.81
N TYR A 63 -14.00 -0.48 6.04
CA TYR A 63 -14.93 -0.69 7.13
C TYR A 63 -15.62 0.62 7.53
N TRP A 64 -14.86 1.70 7.66
CA TRP A 64 -15.43 3.00 8.03
C TRP A 64 -16.21 3.65 6.88
N GLY A 65 -15.89 3.34 5.62
CA GLY A 65 -16.75 3.68 4.48
C GLY A 65 -18.08 2.93 4.50
N TYR A 66 -18.05 1.64 4.84
CA TYR A 66 -19.27 0.83 5.00
C TYR A 66 -20.14 1.34 6.15
N ARG A 67 -19.55 1.54 7.34
CA ARG A 67 -20.25 2.03 8.54
C ARG A 67 -20.78 3.45 8.34
N GLY A 68 -20.00 4.34 7.74
CA GLY A 68 -20.39 5.73 7.49
C GLY A 68 -21.53 5.86 6.50
N ALA A 69 -21.67 4.91 5.58
CA ALA A 69 -22.82 4.80 4.67
C ALA A 69 -24.06 4.14 5.30
N GLY A 70 -24.04 3.81 6.60
CA GLY A 70 -25.16 3.21 7.32
C GLY A 70 -25.17 1.68 7.33
N GLY A 71 -24.08 1.03 6.88
CA GLY A 71 -23.94 -0.41 6.93
C GLY A 71 -23.89 -0.96 8.37
N LEU A 72 -24.51 -2.13 8.58
CA LEU A 72 -24.55 -2.81 9.87
C LEU A 72 -23.32 -3.69 10.09
N ASP A 73 -22.65 -3.53 11.23
CA ASP A 73 -21.45 -4.31 11.52
C ASP A 73 -21.72 -5.82 11.52
N SER A 74 -20.87 -6.56 10.82
CA SER A 74 -20.88 -8.02 10.78
C SER A 74 -19.50 -8.58 10.45
N ASP A 75 -19.23 -9.81 10.89
CA ASP A 75 -17.98 -10.52 10.55
C ASP A 75 -17.89 -10.83 9.06
N ALA A 76 -19.02 -10.97 8.36
CA ALA A 76 -19.05 -11.14 6.91
C ALA A 76 -18.47 -9.94 6.17
N VAL A 77 -18.87 -8.71 6.56
CA VAL A 77 -18.32 -7.49 5.96
C VAL A 77 -16.84 -7.34 6.27
N VAL A 78 -16.41 -7.61 7.51
CA VAL A 78 -14.99 -7.56 7.87
C VAL A 78 -14.17 -8.59 7.10
N THR A 79 -14.70 -9.80 6.90
CA THR A 79 -14.06 -10.84 6.08
C THR A 79 -13.92 -10.41 4.62
N GLY A 80 -14.98 -9.85 4.03
CA GLY A 80 -14.93 -9.34 2.66
C GLY A 80 -13.90 -8.21 2.49
N LEU A 81 -13.81 -7.30 3.47
CA LEU A 81 -12.83 -6.21 3.44
C LEU A 81 -11.40 -6.65 3.77
N ALA A 82 -11.23 -7.75 4.51
CA ALA A 82 -9.93 -8.34 4.79
C ALA A 82 -9.25 -8.89 3.51
N ALA A 83 -10.02 -9.19 2.45
CA ALA A 83 -9.48 -9.54 1.14
C ALA A 83 -8.52 -8.49 0.57
N LEU A 84 -8.67 -7.21 0.96
CA LEU A 84 -7.77 -6.13 0.58
C LEU A 84 -6.32 -6.37 1.06
N GLU A 85 -6.11 -7.11 2.15
CA GLU A 85 -4.77 -7.45 2.62
C GLU A 85 -4.11 -8.54 1.76
N LEU A 86 -4.89 -9.38 1.07
CA LEU A 86 -4.37 -10.31 0.08
C LEU A 86 -4.01 -9.59 -1.23
N VAL A 87 -4.78 -8.59 -1.66
CA VAL A 87 -4.38 -7.69 -2.75
C VAL A 87 -3.08 -6.97 -2.39
N GLN A 88 -2.95 -6.50 -1.14
CA GLN A 88 -1.72 -5.87 -0.65
C GLN A 88 -0.54 -6.84 -0.61
N ALA A 89 -0.77 -8.09 -0.24
CA ALA A 89 0.28 -9.10 -0.24
C ALA A 89 0.79 -9.34 -1.67
N SER A 90 -0.13 -9.50 -2.62
CA SER A 90 0.19 -9.62 -4.05
C SER A 90 1.04 -8.43 -4.53
N ALA A 91 0.55 -7.21 -4.31
CA ALA A 91 1.24 -5.99 -4.73
C ALA A 91 2.64 -5.88 -4.15
N LEU A 92 2.83 -6.13 -2.84
CA LEU A 92 4.16 -6.02 -2.20
C LEU A 92 5.13 -7.12 -2.64
N ILE A 93 4.65 -8.35 -2.80
CA ILE A 93 5.51 -9.47 -3.21
C ILE A 93 6.06 -9.23 -4.63
N HIS A 94 5.21 -8.75 -5.54
CA HIS A 94 5.62 -8.41 -6.90
C HIS A 94 6.48 -7.14 -6.95
N ASP A 95 6.10 -6.09 -6.22
CA ASP A 95 6.87 -4.83 -6.10
C ASP A 95 8.29 -5.10 -5.56
N ASP A 96 8.43 -5.94 -4.53
CA ASP A 96 9.75 -6.33 -3.99
C ASP A 96 10.64 -7.01 -5.04
N LEU A 97 10.06 -7.82 -5.93
CA LEU A 97 10.81 -8.46 -7.02
C LEU A 97 11.19 -7.46 -8.11
N ILE A 98 10.26 -6.59 -8.51
CA ILE A 98 10.45 -5.58 -9.55
C ILE A 98 11.55 -4.59 -9.14
N ASP A 99 11.46 -4.07 -7.91
CA ASP A 99 12.39 -3.09 -7.36
C ASP A 99 13.69 -3.73 -6.83
N ARG A 100 13.81 -5.07 -6.89
CA ARG A 100 14.93 -5.85 -6.35
C ARG A 100 15.19 -5.56 -4.85
N SER A 101 14.13 -5.33 -4.09
CA SER A 101 14.17 -5.09 -2.65
C SER A 101 14.55 -6.37 -1.90
N ASP A 102 15.67 -6.35 -1.19
CA ASP A 102 16.14 -7.51 -0.42
C ASP A 102 15.31 -7.76 0.85
N THR A 103 14.72 -6.70 1.41
CA THR A 103 14.02 -6.75 2.70
C THR A 103 12.65 -6.10 2.66
N ARG A 104 11.71 -6.67 3.41
CA ARG A 104 10.36 -6.14 3.63
C ARG A 104 9.99 -6.32 5.09
N ARG A 105 9.65 -5.22 5.77
CA ARG A 105 9.25 -5.19 7.20
C ARG A 105 10.30 -5.85 8.12
N GLY A 106 11.59 -5.63 7.84
CA GLY A 106 12.71 -6.19 8.61
C GLY A 106 13.03 -7.67 8.32
N GLU A 107 12.34 -8.32 7.39
CA GLU A 107 12.56 -9.71 6.98
C GLU A 107 13.02 -9.77 5.52
N PRO A 108 13.64 -10.88 5.07
CA PRO A 108 13.91 -11.10 3.65
C PRO A 108 12.63 -11.04 2.82
N SER A 109 12.67 -10.37 1.67
CA SER A 109 11.58 -10.42 0.69
C SER A 109 11.33 -11.85 0.20
N VAL A 110 10.15 -12.12 -0.37
CA VAL A 110 9.76 -13.48 -0.77
C VAL A 110 10.77 -14.10 -1.75
N HIS A 111 11.21 -13.34 -2.76
CA HIS A 111 12.17 -13.87 -3.73
C HIS A 111 13.52 -14.21 -3.06
N ARG A 112 13.99 -13.41 -2.10
CA ARG A 112 15.22 -13.71 -1.35
C ARG A 112 15.06 -14.90 -0.42
N ARG A 113 13.92 -15.05 0.25
CA ARG A 113 13.61 -16.22 1.09
C ARG A 113 13.71 -17.52 0.28
N PHE A 114 13.08 -17.56 -0.89
CA PHE A 114 13.05 -18.77 -1.72
C PHE A 114 14.42 -19.04 -2.40
N ALA A 115 15.15 -18.00 -2.79
CA ALA A 115 16.52 -18.15 -3.29
C ALA A 115 17.46 -18.71 -2.20
N ALA A 116 17.37 -18.22 -0.97
CA ALA A 116 18.16 -18.73 0.16
C ALA A 116 17.84 -20.21 0.45
N ARG A 117 16.57 -20.60 0.38
CA ARG A 117 16.15 -22.00 0.52
C ARG A 117 16.73 -22.89 -0.57
N HIS A 118 16.65 -22.47 -1.82
CA HIS A 118 17.19 -23.22 -2.96
C HIS A 118 18.69 -23.49 -2.78
N ARG A 119 19.46 -22.46 -2.39
CA ARG A 119 20.89 -22.60 -2.04
C ARG A 119 21.12 -23.60 -0.92
N ALA A 120 20.36 -23.49 0.17
CA ALA A 120 20.51 -24.36 1.34
C ALA A 120 20.21 -25.83 1.03
N ALA A 121 19.29 -26.09 0.10
CA ALA A 121 18.91 -27.44 -0.30
C ALA A 121 19.83 -28.05 -1.38
N GLY A 122 20.74 -27.27 -1.96
CA GLY A 122 21.65 -27.73 -3.02
C GLY A 122 20.91 -28.17 -4.28
N TRP A 123 19.79 -27.51 -4.60
CA TRP A 123 18.98 -27.85 -5.76
C TRP A 123 19.65 -27.42 -7.08
N ASN A 124 19.22 -28.03 -8.17
CA ASN A 124 19.70 -27.70 -9.51
C ASN A 124 19.17 -26.34 -9.97
N GLY A 125 19.94 -25.64 -10.80
CA GLY A 125 19.57 -24.36 -11.43
C GLY A 125 20.02 -23.13 -10.63
N ASP A 126 19.61 -21.95 -11.10
CA ASP A 126 19.93 -20.69 -10.44
C ASP A 126 18.97 -20.39 -9.27
N PRO A 127 19.48 -20.08 -8.07
CA PRO A 127 18.63 -19.80 -6.91
C PRO A 127 17.80 -18.52 -7.04
N ASP A 128 18.32 -17.47 -7.68
CA ASP A 128 17.62 -16.20 -7.79
C ASP A 128 16.48 -16.32 -8.83
N ASP A 129 16.65 -17.09 -9.90
CA ASP A 129 15.58 -17.44 -10.85
C ASP A 129 14.45 -18.23 -10.15
N PHE A 130 14.79 -19.17 -9.28
CA PHE A 130 13.80 -19.89 -8.47
C PHE A 130 13.06 -18.96 -7.51
N GLY A 131 13.79 -18.05 -6.85
CA GLY A 131 13.23 -17.02 -5.98
C GLY A 131 12.26 -16.10 -6.71
N ALA A 132 12.64 -15.61 -7.90
CA ALA A 132 11.80 -14.78 -8.74
C ALA A 132 10.53 -15.51 -9.18
N SER A 133 10.66 -16.77 -9.63
CA SER A 133 9.53 -17.63 -10.00
C SER A 133 8.56 -17.83 -8.84
N ALA A 134 9.08 -18.07 -7.63
CA ALA A 134 8.27 -18.19 -6.43
C ALA A 134 7.52 -16.89 -6.11
N ALA A 135 8.18 -15.73 -6.15
CA ALA A 135 7.53 -14.45 -5.88
C ALA A 135 6.38 -14.15 -6.86
N ILE A 136 6.57 -14.43 -8.16
CA ILE A 136 5.50 -14.28 -9.17
C ILE A 136 4.28 -15.13 -8.77
N LEU A 137 4.49 -16.44 -8.58
CA LEU A 137 3.41 -17.38 -8.28
C LEU A 137 2.72 -17.09 -6.95
N LEU A 138 3.47 -16.70 -5.91
CA LEU A 138 2.91 -16.37 -4.60
C LEU A 138 2.09 -15.08 -4.65
N GLY A 139 2.54 -14.07 -5.40
CA GLY A 139 1.76 -12.86 -5.60
C GLY A 139 0.49 -13.11 -6.42
N ASP A 140 0.54 -13.99 -7.43
CA ASP A 140 -0.64 -14.40 -8.21
C ASP A 140 -1.66 -15.17 -7.36
N LEU A 141 -1.18 -16.08 -6.50
CA LEU A 141 -2.03 -16.79 -5.54
C LEU A 141 -2.72 -15.81 -4.59
N CYS A 142 -2.00 -14.83 -4.04
CA CYS A 142 -2.61 -13.81 -3.19
C CYS A 142 -3.70 -13.02 -3.93
N LEU A 143 -3.49 -12.68 -5.20
CA LEU A 143 -4.51 -11.98 -6.00
C LEU A 143 -5.74 -12.86 -6.23
N ALA A 144 -5.56 -14.12 -6.63
CA ALA A 144 -6.65 -15.07 -6.81
C ALA A 144 -7.43 -15.34 -5.51
N TRP A 145 -6.71 -15.51 -4.40
CA TRP A 145 -7.30 -15.70 -3.08
C TRP A 145 -8.01 -14.47 -2.54
N SER A 146 -7.66 -13.27 -3.01
CA SER A 146 -8.42 -12.06 -2.65
C SER A 146 -9.86 -12.10 -3.19
N ASP A 147 -10.06 -12.56 -4.43
CA ASP A 147 -11.40 -12.80 -4.97
C ASP A 147 -12.10 -13.89 -4.15
N GLU A 148 -11.43 -15.03 -3.95
CA GLU A 148 -12.00 -16.16 -3.21
C GLU A 148 -12.47 -15.76 -1.80
N MET A 149 -11.67 -14.96 -1.09
CA MET A 149 -12.02 -14.46 0.24
C MET A 149 -13.20 -13.49 0.20
N LEU A 150 -13.27 -12.60 -0.79
CA LEU A 150 -14.39 -11.67 -0.95
C LEU A 150 -15.69 -12.41 -1.30
N HIS A 151 -15.66 -13.33 -2.25
CA HIS A 151 -16.83 -14.14 -2.64
C HIS A 151 -17.26 -15.10 -1.52
N GLY A 152 -16.30 -15.66 -0.78
CA GLY A 152 -16.53 -16.57 0.34
C GLY A 152 -16.92 -15.89 1.66
N ALA A 153 -17.03 -14.56 1.70
CA ALA A 153 -17.26 -13.80 2.92
C ALA A 153 -18.65 -14.01 3.57
N GLY A 154 -19.58 -14.68 2.89
CA GLY A 154 -20.95 -14.91 3.37
C GLY A 154 -21.85 -13.68 3.24
N LEU A 155 -21.54 -12.78 2.32
CA LEU A 155 -22.37 -11.64 1.94
C LEU A 155 -23.43 -12.05 0.91
N ASP A 156 -24.53 -11.30 0.85
CA ASP A 156 -25.57 -11.49 -0.16
C ASP A 156 -24.98 -11.37 -1.58
N PRO A 157 -25.28 -12.29 -2.52
CA PRO A 157 -24.81 -12.21 -3.91
C PRO A 157 -25.10 -10.88 -4.60
N GLU A 158 -26.23 -10.21 -4.31
CA GLU A 158 -26.54 -8.90 -4.87
C GLU A 158 -25.62 -7.81 -4.32
N VAL A 159 -25.28 -7.88 -3.02
CA VAL A 159 -24.30 -6.98 -2.37
C VAL A 159 -22.93 -7.15 -3.02
N LEU A 160 -22.48 -8.40 -3.21
CA LEU A 160 -21.21 -8.70 -3.87
C LEU A 160 -21.17 -8.19 -5.31
N THR A 161 -22.26 -8.36 -6.06
CA THR A 161 -22.37 -7.88 -7.45
C THR A 161 -22.24 -6.36 -7.52
N ARG A 162 -22.87 -5.61 -6.60
CA ARG A 162 -22.72 -4.14 -6.54
C ARG A 162 -21.30 -3.70 -6.21
N ALA A 163 -20.64 -4.40 -5.28
CA ALA A 163 -19.29 -4.07 -4.83
C ALA A 163 -18.19 -4.49 -5.82
N ARG A 164 -18.49 -5.45 -6.70
CA ARG A 164 -17.54 -6.03 -7.66
C ARG A 164 -16.86 -4.98 -8.53
N GLY A 165 -17.62 -4.02 -9.06
CA GLY A 165 -17.07 -2.96 -9.91
C GLY A 165 -15.99 -2.14 -9.21
N ALA A 166 -16.22 -1.74 -7.96
CA ALA A 166 -15.23 -0.98 -7.17
C ALA A 166 -13.95 -1.81 -6.90
N PHE A 167 -14.09 -3.11 -6.66
CA PHE A 167 -12.96 -4.02 -6.44
C PHE A 167 -12.15 -4.26 -7.71
N ASP A 168 -12.81 -4.47 -8.86
CA ASP A 168 -12.15 -4.69 -10.15
C ASP A 168 -11.42 -3.42 -10.64
N GLU A 169 -12.04 -2.26 -10.46
CA GLU A 169 -11.45 -0.98 -10.84
C GLU A 169 -10.21 -0.67 -9.99
N MET A 170 -10.29 -0.92 -8.68
CA MET A 170 -9.13 -0.81 -7.78
C MET A 170 -7.93 -1.63 -8.24
N ARG A 171 -8.17 -2.90 -8.60
CA ARG A 171 -7.11 -3.81 -9.06
C ARG A 171 -6.51 -3.37 -10.38
N THR A 172 -7.35 -2.91 -11.31
CA THR A 172 -6.88 -2.37 -12.59
C THR A 172 -6.01 -1.14 -12.38
N GLU A 173 -6.46 -0.22 -11.54
CA GLU A 173 -5.78 1.04 -11.27
C GLU A 173 -4.43 0.85 -10.58
N VAL A 174 -4.33 -0.02 -9.56
CA VAL A 174 -3.05 -0.25 -8.87
C VAL A 174 -2.03 -0.88 -9.81
N MET A 175 -2.44 -1.82 -10.67
CA MET A 175 -1.55 -2.45 -11.64
C MET A 175 -1.11 -1.46 -12.73
N ALA A 176 -2.02 -0.61 -13.22
CA ALA A 176 -1.67 0.46 -14.14
C ALA A 176 -0.69 1.45 -13.49
N GLY A 177 -0.94 1.85 -12.24
CA GLY A 177 -0.03 2.70 -11.46
C GLY A 177 1.35 2.08 -11.29
N GLN A 178 1.44 0.79 -10.97
CA GLN A 178 2.69 0.05 -10.86
C GLN A 178 3.46 0.04 -12.18
N TYR A 179 2.78 -0.22 -13.31
CA TYR A 179 3.41 -0.20 -14.61
C TYR A 179 3.96 1.19 -14.98
N LEU A 180 3.22 2.26 -14.68
CA LEU A 180 3.68 3.62 -14.91
C LEU A 180 4.94 3.94 -14.10
N ASP A 181 5.06 3.40 -12.88
CA ASP A 181 6.24 3.56 -12.03
C ASP A 181 7.47 2.88 -12.64
N VAL A 182 7.34 1.61 -13.06
CA VAL A 182 8.38 0.87 -13.77
C VAL A 182 8.80 1.56 -15.06
N LEU A 183 7.82 2.08 -15.82
CA LEU A 183 8.08 2.80 -17.05
C LEU A 183 8.90 4.08 -16.79
N ALA A 184 8.53 4.87 -15.77
CA ALA A 184 9.23 6.11 -15.42
C ALA A 184 10.68 5.88 -14.98
N GLN A 185 10.95 4.75 -14.31
CA GLN A 185 12.32 4.33 -14.00
C GLN A 185 13.10 3.94 -15.26
N SER A 186 12.42 3.36 -16.26
CA SER A 186 13.04 2.84 -17.49
C SER A 186 13.30 3.91 -18.55
N ASP A 187 12.36 4.83 -18.77
CA ASP A 187 12.47 5.90 -19.77
C ASP A 187 13.07 7.21 -19.20
N GLY A 188 13.20 7.28 -17.87
CA GLY A 188 13.74 8.45 -17.16
C GLY A 188 12.80 9.65 -17.13
N ASP A 189 11.49 9.46 -17.34
CA ASP A 189 10.47 10.52 -17.26
C ASP A 189 10.43 11.14 -15.85
N THR A 190 10.85 12.40 -15.75
CA THR A 190 10.81 13.20 -14.52
C THR A 190 9.69 14.25 -14.56
N SER A 191 8.65 14.06 -15.36
CA SER A 191 7.53 15.00 -15.43
C SER A 191 6.69 14.94 -14.16
N ALA A 192 6.25 16.11 -13.70
CA ALA A 192 5.32 16.20 -12.58
C ALA A 192 4.00 15.49 -12.87
N GLU A 193 3.58 15.44 -14.14
CA GLU A 193 2.37 14.73 -14.57
C GLU A 193 2.50 13.21 -14.36
N ARG A 194 3.63 12.60 -14.76
CA ARG A 194 3.88 11.16 -14.55
C ARG A 194 3.94 10.82 -13.07
N ALA A 195 4.72 11.57 -12.31
CA ALA A 195 4.85 11.37 -10.86
C ALA A 195 3.48 11.47 -10.15
N ALA A 196 2.65 12.45 -10.52
CA ALA A 196 1.31 12.60 -9.98
C ALA A 196 0.41 11.41 -10.35
N LYS A 197 0.42 10.94 -11.60
CA LYS A 197 -0.35 9.76 -12.01
C LYS A 197 0.08 8.50 -11.25
N ILE A 198 1.37 8.28 -11.06
CA ILE A 198 1.89 7.16 -10.26
C ILE A 198 1.36 7.27 -8.83
N ALA A 199 1.57 8.41 -8.16
CA ALA A 199 1.11 8.61 -6.79
C ALA A 199 -0.41 8.41 -6.64
N ILE A 200 -1.20 8.90 -7.61
CA ILE A 200 -2.65 8.75 -7.62
C ILE A 200 -3.05 7.27 -7.77
N TYR A 201 -2.59 6.58 -8.81
CA TYR A 201 -3.10 5.26 -9.15
C TYR A 201 -2.45 4.13 -8.34
N LYS A 202 -1.12 4.15 -8.15
CA LYS A 202 -0.38 3.12 -7.38
C LYS A 202 -0.73 3.18 -5.89
N SER A 203 -1.06 4.37 -5.36
CA SER A 203 -1.21 4.55 -3.92
C SER A 203 -2.48 5.25 -3.50
N ALA A 204 -2.79 6.46 -3.97
CA ALA A 204 -3.88 7.24 -3.41
C ALA A 204 -5.24 6.54 -3.57
N LYS A 205 -5.53 6.13 -4.80
CA LYS A 205 -6.75 5.40 -5.16
C LYS A 205 -6.77 4.05 -4.47
N TYR A 206 -5.69 3.29 -4.61
CA TYR A 206 -5.59 1.93 -4.10
C TYR A 206 -5.65 1.83 -2.56
N THR A 207 -5.04 2.77 -1.84
CA THR A 207 -4.86 2.69 -0.39
C THR A 207 -6.02 3.29 0.38
N VAL A 208 -6.68 4.31 -0.17
CA VAL A 208 -7.68 5.11 0.54
C VAL A 208 -9.01 5.15 -0.22
N GLU A 209 -9.04 5.74 -1.41
CA GLU A 209 -10.30 6.00 -2.13
C GLU A 209 -11.07 4.71 -2.44
N ARG A 210 -10.41 3.74 -3.07
CA ARG A 210 -11.05 2.51 -3.53
C ARG A 210 -11.49 1.60 -2.38
N PRO A 211 -10.69 1.38 -1.32
CA PRO A 211 -11.20 0.70 -0.13
C PRO A 211 -12.45 1.38 0.45
N LEU A 212 -12.44 2.70 0.56
CA LEU A 212 -13.58 3.47 1.09
C LEU A 212 -14.83 3.32 0.20
N LEU A 213 -14.67 3.42 -1.12
CA LEU A 213 -15.75 3.22 -2.09
C LEU A 213 -16.24 1.77 -2.14
N LEU A 214 -15.36 0.78 -1.95
CA LEU A 214 -15.74 -0.62 -1.83
C LEU A 214 -16.65 -0.82 -0.61
N GLY A 215 -16.27 -0.26 0.54
CA GLY A 215 -17.10 -0.25 1.74
C GLY A 215 -18.47 0.39 1.51
N ALA A 216 -18.48 1.55 0.85
CA ALA A 216 -19.72 2.25 0.52
C ALA A 216 -20.62 1.44 -0.42
N ALA A 217 -20.04 0.78 -1.44
CA ALA A 217 -20.77 -0.07 -2.37
C ALA A 217 -21.38 -1.29 -1.68
N LEU A 218 -20.66 -1.91 -0.73
CA LEU A 218 -21.17 -2.98 0.12
C LEU A 218 -22.38 -2.51 0.95
N ALA A 219 -22.39 -1.26 1.41
CA ALA A 219 -23.51 -0.67 2.15
C ALA A 219 -24.67 -0.19 1.24
N GLY A 220 -24.50 -0.19 -0.08
CA GLY A 220 -25.49 0.37 -1.01
C GLY A 220 -25.58 1.90 -0.93
N ALA A 221 -24.46 2.57 -0.67
CA ALA A 221 -24.40 4.02 -0.51
C ALA A 221 -24.90 4.77 -1.77
N PRO A 222 -25.63 5.89 -1.61
CA PRO A 222 -26.08 6.70 -2.73
C PRO A 222 -24.93 7.54 -3.32
N ALA A 223 -25.09 7.98 -4.58
CA ALA A 223 -24.07 8.73 -5.31
C ALA A 223 -23.47 9.96 -4.57
N PRO A 224 -24.22 10.75 -3.78
CA PRO A 224 -23.63 11.85 -3.01
C PRO A 224 -22.61 11.38 -1.97
N VAL A 225 -22.83 10.22 -1.33
CA VAL A 225 -21.88 9.64 -0.37
C VAL A 225 -20.63 9.16 -1.10
N LEU A 226 -20.79 8.52 -2.25
CA LEU A 226 -19.65 8.11 -3.09
C LEU A 226 -18.80 9.31 -3.53
N ALA A 227 -19.44 10.41 -3.95
CA ALA A 227 -18.74 11.63 -4.34
C ALA A 227 -17.99 12.28 -3.16
N ALA A 228 -18.59 12.33 -1.98
CA ALA A 228 -17.91 12.82 -0.77
C ALA A 228 -16.73 11.92 -0.37
N TYR A 229 -16.87 10.61 -0.48
CA TYR A 229 -15.80 9.64 -0.23
C TYR A 229 -14.67 9.75 -1.24
N SER A 230 -14.93 9.99 -2.52
CA SER A 230 -13.89 10.32 -3.49
C SER A 230 -13.20 11.66 -3.17
N GLY A 231 -13.98 12.69 -2.82
CA GLY A 231 -13.46 14.00 -2.41
C GLY A 231 -12.61 13.96 -1.13
N TYR A 232 -12.84 12.98 -0.26
CA TYR A 232 -12.01 12.71 0.91
C TYR A 232 -10.80 11.82 0.56
N GLY A 233 -11.07 10.68 -0.08
CA GLY A 233 -10.12 9.58 -0.20
C GLY A 233 -8.99 9.86 -1.19
N LEU A 234 -9.29 10.55 -2.30
CA LEU A 234 -8.27 10.88 -3.29
C LEU A 234 -7.20 11.85 -2.76
N PRO A 235 -7.54 13.04 -2.21
CA PRO A 235 -6.52 13.94 -1.68
C PRO A 235 -5.82 13.36 -0.44
N LEU A 236 -6.52 12.63 0.42
CA LEU A 236 -5.88 11.96 1.55
C LEU A 236 -4.89 10.89 1.09
N GLY A 237 -5.26 10.10 0.09
CA GLY A 237 -4.39 9.09 -0.49
C GLY A 237 -3.14 9.70 -1.14
N GLU A 238 -3.27 10.87 -1.79
CA GLU A 238 -2.11 11.60 -2.33
C GLU A 238 -1.22 12.08 -1.18
N ALA A 239 -1.79 12.68 -0.14
CA ALA A 239 -1.05 13.10 1.05
C ALA A 239 -0.32 11.94 1.74
N PHE A 240 -0.96 10.77 1.81
CA PHE A 240 -0.37 9.54 2.31
C PHE A 240 0.85 9.12 1.50
N GLN A 241 0.77 9.12 0.16
CA GLN A 241 1.90 8.74 -0.67
C GLN A 241 3.04 9.74 -0.55
N LEU A 242 2.75 11.05 -0.54
CA LEU A 242 3.78 12.08 -0.34
C LEU A 242 4.49 11.92 1.01
N ARG A 243 3.77 11.54 2.07
CA ARG A 243 4.37 11.23 3.36
C ARG A 243 5.26 9.99 3.28
N ASP A 244 4.83 8.95 2.58
CA ASP A 244 5.64 7.74 2.38
C ASP A 244 6.90 8.05 1.54
N ASP A 245 6.82 8.91 0.52
CA ASP A 245 7.98 9.37 -0.26
C ASP A 245 8.99 10.15 0.61
N VAL A 246 8.49 11.02 1.50
CA VAL A 246 9.34 11.73 2.47
C VAL A 246 10.03 10.74 3.41
N LEU A 247 9.33 9.73 3.91
CA LEU A 247 9.90 8.70 4.79
C LEU A 247 10.89 7.79 4.05
N GLY A 248 10.66 7.47 2.78
CA GLY A 248 11.59 6.68 1.97
C GLY A 248 12.94 7.37 1.77
N VAL A 249 12.95 8.70 1.72
CA VAL A 249 14.18 9.50 1.62
C VAL A 249 14.76 9.85 2.99
N PHE A 250 13.95 10.32 3.94
CA PHE A 250 14.40 10.96 5.19
C PHE A 250 14.10 10.17 6.47
N GLY A 251 13.27 9.13 6.41
CA GLY A 251 12.79 8.40 7.59
C GLY A 251 13.85 7.52 8.25
N ASP A 252 13.65 7.28 9.55
CA ASP A 252 14.43 6.31 10.33
C ASP A 252 14.15 4.87 9.85
N PRO A 253 15.19 4.07 9.52
CA PRO A 253 15.06 2.65 9.21
C PRO A 253 14.25 1.83 10.22
N ALA A 254 14.29 2.19 11.51
CA ALA A 254 13.50 1.53 12.54
C ALA A 254 11.99 1.71 12.35
N GLN A 255 11.58 2.82 11.70
CA GLN A 255 10.18 3.15 11.42
C GLN A 255 9.72 2.66 10.04
N THR A 256 10.60 2.73 9.03
CA THR A 256 10.28 2.35 7.64
C THR A 256 10.40 0.85 7.39
N GLY A 257 11.22 0.15 8.19
CA GLY A 257 11.56 -1.27 7.98
C GLY A 257 12.41 -1.51 6.73
N LYS A 258 13.01 -0.45 6.18
CA LYS A 258 13.90 -0.42 5.01
C LYS A 258 15.13 0.45 5.33
N PRO A 259 16.28 0.25 4.65
CA PRO A 259 17.43 1.14 4.78
C PRO A 259 17.07 2.59 4.43
N ALA A 260 17.76 3.55 5.05
CA ALA A 260 17.50 4.96 4.77
C ALA A 260 17.92 5.30 3.32
N GLY A 261 17.06 6.03 2.59
CA GLY A 261 17.31 6.40 1.20
C GLY A 261 17.12 5.24 0.20
N ASP A 262 16.33 4.22 0.55
CA ASP A 262 16.02 3.10 -0.36
C ASP A 262 15.38 3.60 -1.66
N ASP A 263 14.43 4.53 -1.56
CA ASP A 263 13.80 5.16 -2.72
C ASP A 263 14.81 5.86 -3.66
N LEU A 264 15.94 6.34 -3.12
CA LEU A 264 17.01 6.93 -3.93
C LEU A 264 17.81 5.86 -4.68
N ARG A 265 18.04 4.70 -4.07
CA ARG A 265 18.72 3.55 -4.70
C ARG A 265 17.84 2.86 -5.73
N GLU A 266 16.55 2.72 -5.43
CA GLU A 266 15.53 2.21 -6.35
C GLU A 266 15.28 3.19 -7.52
N GLY A 267 15.64 4.46 -7.33
CA GLY A 267 15.57 5.46 -8.38
C GLY A 267 14.17 6.02 -8.63
N LYS A 268 13.32 5.98 -7.60
CA LYS A 268 11.92 6.40 -7.69
C LYS A 268 11.82 7.88 -8.07
N ARG A 269 10.96 8.16 -9.05
CA ARG A 269 10.70 9.52 -9.56
C ARG A 269 9.53 10.17 -8.84
N THR A 270 9.63 10.24 -7.50
CA THR A 270 8.56 10.76 -6.64
C THR A 270 8.34 12.26 -6.84
N PHE A 271 7.21 12.79 -6.33
CA PHE A 271 6.95 14.23 -6.33
C PHE A 271 8.10 15.02 -5.68
N LEU A 272 8.66 14.50 -4.59
CA LEU A 272 9.80 15.10 -3.89
C LEU A 272 11.02 15.25 -4.81
N ILE A 273 11.35 14.21 -5.59
CA ILE A 273 12.47 14.25 -6.54
C ILE A 273 12.19 15.19 -7.71
N VAL A 274 10.98 15.14 -8.28
CA VAL A 274 10.60 16.03 -9.38
C VAL A 274 10.64 17.49 -8.94
N ALA A 275 10.14 17.80 -7.74
CA ALA A 275 10.21 19.14 -7.16
C ALA A 275 11.66 19.59 -6.93
N ALA A 276 12.54 18.70 -6.46
CA ALA A 276 13.96 19.01 -6.29
C ALA A 276 14.65 19.28 -7.63
N LEU A 277 14.42 18.45 -8.64
CA LEU A 277 15.02 18.60 -9.98
C LEU A 277 14.57 19.89 -10.69
N ALA A 278 13.37 20.37 -10.42
CA ALA A 278 12.83 21.60 -11.01
C ALA A 278 13.53 22.86 -10.48
N GLU A 279 13.94 22.87 -9.21
CA GLU A 279 14.56 24.04 -8.57
C GLU A 279 16.09 23.93 -8.41
N ALA A 280 16.64 22.73 -8.60
CA ALA A 280 18.08 22.51 -8.47
C ALA A 280 18.88 23.31 -9.51
N GLY A 281 19.97 23.94 -9.07
CA GLY A 281 20.97 24.51 -9.97
C GLY A 281 21.60 23.42 -10.85
N ALA A 282 22.24 23.81 -11.96
CA ALA A 282 22.73 22.86 -12.96
C ALA A 282 23.66 21.75 -12.40
N ALA A 283 24.53 22.11 -11.46
CA ALA A 283 25.46 21.15 -10.81
C ALA A 283 24.73 20.15 -9.89
N ASP A 284 23.82 20.64 -9.06
CA ASP A 284 23.02 19.81 -8.15
C ASP A 284 22.06 18.90 -8.93
N ARG A 285 21.46 19.43 -10.01
CA ARG A 285 20.60 18.65 -10.91
C ARG A 285 21.37 17.52 -11.58
N ALA A 286 22.59 17.80 -12.07
CA ALA A 286 23.45 16.76 -12.66
C ALA A 286 23.82 15.69 -11.61
N THR A 287 24.10 16.11 -10.38
CA THR A 287 24.41 15.21 -9.26
C THR A 287 23.23 14.31 -8.92
N LEU A 288 22.02 14.87 -8.78
CA LEU A 288 20.80 14.10 -8.54
C LEU A 288 20.55 13.08 -9.64
N LEU A 289 20.62 13.48 -10.91
CA LEU A 289 20.35 12.58 -12.03
C LEU A 289 21.39 11.46 -12.17
N ALA A 290 22.66 11.74 -11.85
CA ALA A 290 23.73 10.75 -11.96
C ALA A 290 23.69 9.69 -10.85
N ALA A 291 23.22 10.05 -9.66
CA ALA A 291 23.22 9.16 -8.49
C ALA A 291 21.87 8.47 -8.22
N LEU A 292 20.77 9.01 -8.73
CA LEU A 292 19.44 8.44 -8.52
C LEU A 292 19.30 7.11 -9.29
N GLY A 293 18.94 6.05 -8.58
CA GLY A 293 18.82 4.70 -9.14
C GLY A 293 20.12 3.90 -9.11
N ASP A 294 21.18 4.41 -8.46
CA ASP A 294 22.42 3.67 -8.27
C ASP A 294 22.28 2.69 -7.08
N PRO A 295 22.26 1.36 -7.30
CA PRO A 295 22.19 0.39 -6.21
C PRO A 295 23.41 0.44 -5.29
N ALA A 296 24.54 0.99 -5.76
CA ALA A 296 25.77 1.13 -4.98
C ALA A 296 25.83 2.46 -4.20
N LEU A 297 24.77 3.27 -4.19
CA LEU A 297 24.73 4.54 -3.48
C LEU A 297 24.98 4.34 -1.97
N ASP A 298 26.15 4.79 -1.52
CA ASP A 298 26.58 4.69 -0.13
C ASP A 298 25.88 5.71 0.78
N ALA A 299 26.09 5.60 2.09
CA ALA A 299 25.49 6.51 3.07
C ALA A 299 25.86 7.98 2.80
N ALA A 300 27.12 8.25 2.44
CA ALA A 300 27.57 9.60 2.11
C ALA A 300 26.89 10.15 0.85
N GLY A 301 26.63 9.31 -0.15
CA GLY A 301 25.85 9.62 -1.34
C GLY A 301 24.41 9.97 -1.01
N VAL A 302 23.74 9.14 -0.20
CA VAL A 302 22.39 9.41 0.30
C VAL A 302 22.33 10.76 1.02
N ASP A 303 23.27 11.06 1.91
CA ASP A 303 23.31 12.32 2.65
C ASP A 303 23.55 13.53 1.74
N ARG A 304 24.39 13.39 0.70
CA ARG A 304 24.56 14.42 -0.34
C ARG A 304 23.24 14.69 -1.07
N LEU A 305 22.51 13.65 -1.50
CA LEU A 305 21.24 13.82 -2.19
C LEU A 305 20.18 14.46 -1.28
N ARG A 306 20.11 14.04 -0.01
CA ARG A 306 19.23 14.66 1.00
C ARG A 306 19.52 16.15 1.18
N ALA A 307 20.80 16.53 1.23
CA ALA A 307 21.20 17.93 1.36
C ALA A 307 20.75 18.75 0.15
N ILE A 308 20.91 18.22 -1.08
CA ILE A 308 20.41 18.87 -2.30
C ILE A 308 18.88 19.00 -2.26
N ILE A 309 18.15 17.92 -1.99
CA ILE A 309 16.68 17.92 -1.91
C ILE A 309 16.18 18.93 -0.88
N THR A 310 16.87 19.04 0.27
CA THR A 310 16.53 20.02 1.30
C THR A 310 16.85 21.45 0.84
N GLY A 311 18.03 21.67 0.27
CA GLY A 311 18.48 22.99 -0.21
C GLY A 311 17.61 23.59 -1.33
N THR A 312 16.96 22.74 -2.13
CA THR A 312 15.98 23.17 -3.15
C THR A 312 14.61 23.56 -2.58
N GLY A 313 14.37 23.35 -1.28
CA GLY A 313 13.05 23.56 -0.66
C GLY A 313 11.99 22.53 -1.08
N ALA A 314 12.37 21.44 -1.76
CA ALA A 314 11.43 20.40 -2.19
C ALA A 314 10.75 19.69 -1.01
N LEU A 315 11.49 19.44 0.08
CA LEU A 315 10.93 18.86 1.30
C LEU A 315 9.84 19.76 1.89
N VAL A 316 10.11 21.06 2.04
CA VAL A 316 9.14 22.04 2.59
C VAL A 316 7.87 22.08 1.74
N ARG A 317 8.00 22.18 0.41
CA ARG A 317 6.85 22.20 -0.50
C ARG A 317 6.03 20.90 -0.45
N THR A 318 6.70 19.75 -0.26
CA THR A 318 6.02 18.46 -0.11
C THR A 318 5.20 18.43 1.18
N GLU A 319 5.74 18.95 2.28
CA GLU A 319 5.04 19.07 3.57
C GLU A 319 3.84 20.02 3.53
N GLU A 320 3.98 21.16 2.83
CA GLU A 320 2.87 22.09 2.57
C GLU A 320 1.76 21.44 1.74
N ARG A 321 2.13 20.68 0.70
CA ARG A 321 1.18 19.93 -0.14
C ARG A 321 0.43 18.87 0.69
N ILE A 322 1.12 18.11 1.54
CA ILE A 322 0.52 17.15 2.47
C ILE A 322 -0.52 17.85 3.37
N THR A 323 -0.16 18.99 3.95
CA THR A 323 -1.04 19.76 4.84
C THR A 323 -2.31 20.23 4.11
N MET A 324 -2.15 20.80 2.92
CA MET A 324 -3.27 21.28 2.10
C MET A 324 -4.20 20.15 1.66
N LEU A 325 -3.64 19.03 1.19
CA LEU A 325 -4.41 17.85 0.80
C LEU A 325 -5.18 17.24 1.98
N THR A 326 -4.56 17.17 3.16
CA THR A 326 -5.22 16.69 4.39
C THR A 326 -6.40 17.58 4.75
N GLY A 327 -6.24 18.91 4.68
CA GLY A 327 -7.33 19.85 4.93
C GLY A 327 -8.48 19.70 3.93
N THR A 328 -8.15 19.51 2.65
CA THR A 328 -9.13 19.25 1.57
C THR A 328 -9.93 17.97 1.85
N ALA A 329 -9.24 16.90 2.25
CA ALA A 329 -9.89 15.63 2.58
C ALA A 329 -10.87 15.80 3.74
N LEU A 330 -10.43 16.40 4.85
CA LEU A 330 -11.27 16.60 6.04
C LEU A 330 -12.50 17.47 5.75
N ALA A 331 -12.36 18.50 4.91
CA ALA A 331 -13.48 19.34 4.49
C ALA A 331 -14.54 18.55 3.69
N ALA A 332 -14.10 17.59 2.86
CA ALA A 332 -15.01 16.77 2.06
C ALA A 332 -15.91 15.84 2.91
N LEU A 333 -15.44 15.39 4.08
CA LEU A 333 -16.27 14.59 5.01
C LEU A 333 -17.48 15.36 5.53
N SER A 334 -17.40 16.69 5.59
CA SER A 334 -18.50 17.56 6.06
C SER A 334 -19.57 17.80 4.98
N ALA A 335 -19.37 17.33 3.74
CA ALA A 335 -20.29 17.56 2.64
C ALA A 335 -21.56 16.70 2.69
N VAL A 336 -21.54 15.60 3.45
CA VAL A 336 -22.68 14.67 3.59
C VAL A 336 -22.85 14.24 5.05
N PRO A 337 -24.08 13.98 5.52
CA PRO A 337 -24.30 13.40 6.84
C PRO A 337 -23.84 11.94 6.83
N LEU A 338 -22.84 11.63 7.64
CA LEU A 338 -22.35 10.28 7.90
C LEU A 338 -22.78 9.83 9.30
N GLU A 339 -22.73 8.52 9.55
CA GLU A 339 -22.81 8.02 10.91
C GLU A 339 -21.70 8.68 11.77
N PRO A 340 -22.03 9.26 12.95
CA PRO A 340 -21.09 10.08 13.73
C PRO A 340 -19.79 9.39 14.13
N GLU A 341 -19.85 8.11 14.53
CA GLU A 341 -18.65 7.36 14.90
C GLU A 341 -17.73 7.16 13.69
N ALA A 342 -18.30 6.82 12.54
CA ALA A 342 -17.57 6.65 11.29
C ALA A 342 -16.96 7.97 10.79
N HIS A 343 -17.68 9.09 10.89
CA HIS A 343 -17.13 10.41 10.57
C HIS A 343 -15.87 10.70 11.41
N GLN A 344 -15.94 10.48 12.72
CA GLN A 344 -14.79 10.67 13.60
C GLN A 344 -13.67 9.67 13.30
N ALA A 345 -13.99 8.41 13.01
CA ALA A 345 -13.00 7.40 12.66
C ALA A 345 -12.23 7.74 11.37
N LEU A 346 -12.93 8.26 10.36
CA LEU A 346 -12.30 8.73 9.13
C LEU A 346 -11.41 9.96 9.39
N ALA A 347 -11.87 10.93 10.19
CA ALA A 347 -11.04 12.07 10.57
C ALA A 347 -9.74 11.62 11.29
N ASP A 348 -9.84 10.70 12.24
CA ASP A 348 -8.69 10.14 12.95
C ASP A 348 -7.75 9.34 12.01
N LEU A 349 -8.31 8.61 11.04
CA LEU A 349 -7.52 7.91 10.01
C LEU A 349 -6.76 8.89 9.13
N ALA A 350 -7.37 10.02 8.76
CA ALA A 350 -6.73 11.06 7.97
C ALA A 350 -5.50 11.62 8.70
N GLU A 351 -5.63 11.94 9.98
CA GLU A 351 -4.50 12.41 10.79
C GLU A 351 -3.40 11.36 10.92
N ALA A 352 -3.77 10.10 11.21
CA ALA A 352 -2.82 9.01 11.37
C ALA A 352 -2.08 8.66 10.06
N ALA A 353 -2.74 8.85 8.92
CA ALA A 353 -2.16 8.60 7.60
C ALA A 353 -1.09 9.63 7.24
N THR A 354 -1.22 10.89 7.68
CA THR A 354 -0.37 12.01 7.21
C THR A 354 0.65 12.52 8.23
N ARG A 355 0.44 12.26 9.53
CA ARG A 355 1.35 12.69 10.63
C ARG A 355 2.44 11.67 11.01
N ARG A 356 2.80 10.72 10.14
CA ARG A 356 3.91 9.80 10.42
C ARG A 356 5.19 10.62 10.63
N THR A 357 5.70 10.65 11.86
CA THR A 357 6.86 11.45 12.23
C THR A 357 8.13 10.93 11.55
N ILE A 358 8.98 11.86 11.11
CA ILE A 358 10.33 11.62 10.58
C ILE A 358 11.24 11.14 11.70
#